data_AF-A0A931U9H3-F1
#
_entry.id   AF-A0A931U9H3-F1
#
_cell.length_a   1.000
_cell.length_b   1.000
_cell.length_c   1.000
_cell.angle_alpha   90.00
_cell.angle_beta   90.00
_cell.angle_gamma   90.00
#
_symmetry.space_group_name_H-M   'P 1'
#
loop_
_entity.id
_entity.type
_entity.pdbx_description
1 polymer ?
#
loop_
_entity_poly.entity_id
_entity_poly.type
_entity_poly.pdbx_seq_one_letter_code
_entity_poly.pdbx_strand_id
1 'polypeptide(L)'
;MGLDQQIASLSKIVTLSSISLLLAISALSLIIKHPKAQVKKLLYLTIVVITVSTTLFLAGSTIFLNSISSSRGPVHHHADFEIWACGQEHEIEQSKGLSNKVGTEAVHIHNDKRIHIEGVIVKPEDASLGNFFESIGGKLTQESISFPGHEGLETFKTGDSCESVKNAQVQVFVYKVKGQYYEQSKITSPQNYIISAANNVPPGDCIIIELDRQKARTDKLCQSFKVAQETGKLKGELKY
;
A
#
# COMPACT_ATOMS: atom_id res chain seq x y z
N MET A 1 10.41 5.98 -6.79
CA MET A 1 9.32 5.47 -7.63
C MET A 1 9.66 4.04 -8.05
N GLY A 2 8.88 3.07 -7.58
CA GLY A 2 9.10 1.64 -7.84
C GLY A 2 8.98 1.28 -9.32
N LEU A 3 9.49 0.10 -9.69
CA LEU A 3 9.45 -0.39 -11.08
C LEU A 3 8.01 -0.63 -11.54
N ASP A 4 7.15 -1.12 -10.65
CA ASP A 4 5.72 -1.25 -10.84
C ASP A 4 5.06 0.10 -11.19
N GLN A 5 5.39 1.17 -10.45
CA GLN A 5 4.86 2.51 -10.68
C GLN A 5 5.32 3.08 -12.03
N GLN A 6 6.58 2.83 -12.40
CA GLN A 6 7.12 3.22 -13.70
C GLN A 6 6.41 2.49 -14.85
N ILE A 7 6.23 1.17 -14.74
CA ILE A 7 5.51 0.36 -15.74
C ILE A 7 4.04 0.77 -15.82
N ALA A 8 3.39 1.04 -14.69
CA ALA A 8 2.01 1.53 -14.66
C ALA A 8 1.89 2.90 -15.34
N SER A 9 2.80 3.83 -15.06
CA SER A 9 2.84 5.15 -15.70
C SER A 9 3.04 5.03 -17.21
N LEU A 10 4.02 4.24 -17.66
CA LEU A 10 4.27 4.02 -19.08
C LEU A 10 3.08 3.34 -19.77
N SER A 11 2.45 2.36 -19.12
CA SER A 11 1.24 1.69 -19.62
C SER A 11 0.09 2.67 -19.79
N LYS A 12 -0.10 3.62 -18.86
CA LYS A 12 -1.09 4.71 -18.99
C LYS A 12 -0.76 5.60 -20.20
N ILE A 13 0.48 6.03 -20.35
CA ILE A 13 0.91 6.89 -21.48
C ILE A 13 0.69 6.18 -22.83
N VAL A 14 1.13 4.93 -22.96
CA VAL A 14 0.95 4.13 -24.18
C VAL A 14 -0.53 3.97 -24.50
N THR A 15 -1.36 3.66 -23.50
CA THR A 15 -2.80 3.47 -23.69
C THR A 15 -3.49 4.76 -24.15
N LEU A 16 -3.22 5.89 -23.48
CA LEU A 16 -3.81 7.19 -23.83
C LEU A 16 -3.36 7.68 -25.21
N SER A 17 -2.07 7.46 -25.55
CA SER A 17 -1.52 7.81 -26.86
C SER A 17 -2.19 6.98 -27.97
N SER A 18 -2.36 5.68 -27.75
CA SER A 18 -3.04 4.79 -28.69
C SER A 18 -4.51 5.13 -28.86
N ILE A 19 -5.24 5.44 -27.78
CA ILE A 19 -6.63 5.90 -27.86
C ILE A 19 -6.72 7.18 -28.70
N SER A 20 -5.86 8.16 -28.42
CA SER A 20 -5.84 9.44 -29.14
C SER A 20 -5.56 9.24 -30.64
N LEU A 21 -4.60 8.38 -30.97
CA LEU A 21 -4.26 8.05 -32.35
C LEU A 21 -5.39 7.30 -33.07
N LEU A 22 -6.04 6.35 -32.40
CA LEU A 22 -7.21 5.64 -32.93
C LEU A 22 -8.38 6.59 -33.18
N LEU A 23 -8.64 7.53 -32.29
CA LEU A 23 -9.66 8.56 -32.48
C LEU A 23 -9.33 9.47 -33.68
N ALA A 24 -8.07 9.89 -33.82
CA ALA A 24 -7.62 10.70 -34.95
C ALA A 24 -7.77 9.96 -36.30
N ILE A 25 -7.38 8.68 -36.35
CA ILE A 25 -7.53 7.84 -37.54
C ILE A 25 -9.01 7.61 -37.86
N SER A 26 -9.84 7.40 -36.84
CA SER A 26 -11.28 7.23 -37.01
C SER A 26 -11.92 8.51 -37.55
N ALA A 27 -11.58 9.67 -37.01
CA ALA A 27 -12.04 10.96 -37.52
C ALA A 27 -11.59 11.19 -38.97
N LEU A 28 -10.33 10.89 -39.29
CA LEU A 28 -9.80 10.97 -40.66
C LEU A 28 -10.58 10.05 -41.61
N SER A 29 -10.95 8.84 -41.15
CA SER A 29 -11.75 7.91 -41.95
C SER A 29 -13.15 8.43 -42.27
N LEU A 30 -13.74 9.24 -41.38
CA LEU A 30 -15.03 9.89 -41.59
C LEU A 30 -14.95 11.09 -42.56
N ILE A 31 -13.82 11.81 -42.56
CA ILE A 31 -13.61 12.98 -43.42
C ILE A 31 -13.38 12.53 -44.89
N ILE A 32 -12.69 11.41 -45.10
CA ILE A 32 -12.39 10.91 -46.45
C ILE A 32 -13.61 10.15 -47.02
N LYS A 33 -14.51 10.87 -47.70
CA LYS A 33 -15.78 10.33 -48.23
C LYS A 33 -15.62 9.19 -49.25
N HIS A 34 -14.57 9.23 -50.08
CA HIS A 34 -14.31 8.22 -51.13
C HIS A 34 -12.84 7.79 -51.14
N PRO A 35 -12.37 7.05 -50.10
CA PRO A 35 -10.99 6.62 -50.04
C PRO A 35 -10.73 5.55 -51.10
N LYS A 36 -9.62 5.70 -51.84
CA LYS A 36 -9.10 4.64 -52.71
C LYS A 36 -8.88 3.36 -51.90
N ALA A 37 -8.96 2.20 -52.54
CA ALA A 37 -8.79 0.91 -51.86
C ALA A 37 -7.47 0.81 -51.06
N GLN A 38 -6.39 1.39 -51.58
CA GLN A 38 -5.10 1.46 -50.88
C GLN A 38 -5.16 2.27 -49.58
N VAL A 39 -5.88 3.40 -49.58
CA VAL A 39 -6.06 4.24 -48.38
C VAL A 39 -6.87 3.51 -47.32
N LYS A 40 -7.95 2.80 -47.72
CA LYS A 40 -8.72 1.96 -46.78
C LYS A 40 -7.85 0.88 -46.14
N LYS A 41 -7.07 0.16 -46.96
CA LYS A 41 -6.13 -0.86 -46.47
C LYS A 41 -5.13 -0.28 -45.48
N LEU A 42 -4.56 0.89 -45.79
CA LEU A 42 -3.63 1.57 -44.89
C LEU A 42 -4.28 1.94 -43.56
N LEU A 43 -5.47 2.57 -43.58
CA LEU A 43 -6.18 2.94 -42.35
C LEU A 43 -6.48 1.74 -41.45
N TYR A 44 -7.01 0.65 -42.03
CA TYR A 44 -7.28 -0.58 -41.26
C TYR A 44 -5.99 -1.22 -40.75
N LEU A 45 -4.94 -1.27 -41.56
CA LEU A 45 -3.65 -1.81 -41.14
C LEU A 45 -3.07 -0.99 -39.98
N THR A 46 -3.14 0.33 -40.03
CA THR A 46 -2.67 1.19 -38.94
C THR A 46 -3.46 0.95 -37.65
N ILE A 47 -4.79 0.84 -37.73
CA ILE A 47 -5.63 0.50 -36.57
C ILE A 47 -5.18 -0.84 -35.96
N VAL A 48 -5.05 -1.89 -36.79
CA VAL A 48 -4.59 -3.21 -36.34
C VAL A 48 -3.21 -3.13 -35.68
N VAL A 49 -2.26 -2.43 -36.29
CA VAL A 49 -0.91 -2.28 -35.74
C VAL A 49 -0.94 -1.58 -34.38
N ILE A 50 -1.71 -0.50 -34.23
CA ILE A 50 -1.83 0.22 -32.94
C ILE A 50 -2.44 -0.69 -31.88
N THR A 51 -3.58 -1.33 -32.19
CA THR A 51 -4.26 -2.21 -31.23
C THR A 51 -3.36 -3.37 -30.81
N VAL A 52 -2.78 -4.11 -31.77
CA VAL A 52 -1.93 -5.26 -31.48
C VAL A 52 -0.67 -4.85 -30.72
N SER A 53 0.00 -3.76 -31.10
CA SER A 53 1.21 -3.31 -30.42
C SER A 53 0.93 -2.86 -28.98
N THR A 54 -0.17 -2.13 -28.73
CA THR A 54 -0.58 -1.78 -27.37
C THR A 54 -0.93 -3.01 -26.55
N THR A 55 -1.68 -3.96 -27.11
CA THR A 55 -2.01 -5.21 -26.41
C THR A 55 -0.75 -6.01 -26.06
N LEU A 56 0.18 -6.18 -27.00
CA LEU A 56 1.44 -6.89 -26.75
C LEU A 56 2.30 -6.17 -25.70
N PHE A 57 2.33 -4.84 -25.74
CA PHE A 57 3.04 -4.04 -24.74
C PHE A 57 2.48 -4.25 -23.33
N LEU A 58 1.15 -4.15 -23.16
CA LEU A 58 0.50 -4.31 -21.86
C LEU A 58 0.60 -5.75 -21.34
N ALA A 59 0.42 -6.75 -22.21
CA ALA A 59 0.57 -8.15 -21.84
C ALA A 59 2.03 -8.47 -21.48
N GLY A 60 2.98 -8.00 -22.29
CA GLY A 60 4.41 -8.19 -22.09
C GLY A 60 4.91 -7.52 -20.80
N SER A 61 4.46 -6.29 -20.51
CA SER A 61 4.82 -5.59 -19.28
C SER A 61 4.28 -6.29 -18.04
N THR A 62 3.06 -6.82 -18.11
CA THR A 62 2.44 -7.61 -17.02
C THR A 62 3.22 -8.90 -16.76
N ILE A 63 3.51 -9.67 -17.81
CA ILE A 63 4.30 -10.91 -17.70
C ILE A 63 5.69 -10.61 -17.15
N PHE A 64 6.34 -9.57 -17.67
CA PHE A 64 7.65 -9.14 -17.20
C PHE A 64 7.64 -8.82 -15.71
N LEU A 65 6.70 -7.96 -15.26
CA LEU A 65 6.59 -7.57 -13.86
C LEU A 65 6.37 -8.77 -12.95
N ASN A 66 5.42 -9.65 -13.30
CA ASN A 66 5.15 -10.86 -12.52
C ASN A 66 6.38 -11.79 -12.46
N SER A 67 7.13 -11.92 -13.57
CA SER A 67 8.29 -12.82 -13.65
C SER A 67 9.45 -12.42 -12.74
N ILE A 68 9.67 -11.11 -12.57
CA ILE A 68 10.79 -10.57 -11.77
C ILE A 68 10.38 -10.23 -10.33
N SER A 69 9.08 -10.14 -10.06
CA SER A 69 8.54 -9.78 -8.75
C SER A 69 8.79 -10.85 -7.68
N SER A 70 8.96 -10.41 -6.44
CA SER A 70 9.05 -11.32 -5.28
C SER A 70 7.73 -12.05 -5.02
N SER A 71 6.61 -11.36 -5.27
CA SER A 71 5.24 -11.89 -5.13
C SER A 71 4.82 -12.86 -6.24
N ARG A 72 5.52 -12.88 -7.38
CA ARG A 72 5.19 -13.67 -8.59
C ARG A 72 3.83 -13.35 -9.20
N GLY A 73 3.23 -12.21 -8.86
CA GLY A 73 1.90 -11.81 -9.31
C GLY A 73 1.25 -10.79 -8.38
N PRO A 74 0.02 -10.36 -8.69
CA PRO A 74 -0.71 -9.43 -7.84
C PRO A 74 -1.09 -10.08 -6.51
N VAL A 75 -0.97 -9.30 -5.44
CA VAL A 75 -1.36 -9.66 -4.09
C VAL A 75 -2.45 -8.73 -3.57
N HIS A 76 -3.04 -9.10 -2.43
CA HIS A 76 -3.96 -8.29 -1.67
C HIS A 76 -3.74 -8.59 -0.19
N HIS A 77 -2.72 -7.97 0.41
CA HIS A 77 -2.38 -8.18 1.82
C HIS A 77 -2.95 -7.08 2.70
N HIS A 78 -3.29 -7.46 3.93
CA HIS A 78 -3.82 -6.60 4.97
C HIS A 78 -2.98 -6.68 6.25
N ALA A 79 -2.81 -5.54 6.89
CA ALA A 79 -2.36 -5.45 8.28
C ALA A 79 -3.12 -4.33 8.99
N ASP A 80 -3.55 -4.56 10.22
CA ASP A 80 -4.17 -3.50 11.01
C ASP A 80 -3.07 -2.77 11.78
N PHE A 81 -3.29 -1.48 12.02
CA PHE A 81 -2.34 -0.67 12.79
C PHE A 81 -3.05 0.33 13.68
N GLU A 82 -2.37 0.72 14.76
CA GLU A 82 -2.77 1.83 15.63
C GLU A 82 -1.54 2.68 15.97
N ILE A 83 -1.72 3.99 16.01
CA ILE A 83 -0.68 4.94 16.39
C ILE A 83 -1.10 5.56 17.73
N TRP A 84 -0.22 5.50 18.71
CA TRP A 84 -0.47 6.02 20.05
C TRP A 84 0.60 7.03 20.44
N ALA A 85 0.22 8.16 20.97
CA ALA A 85 1.15 9.06 21.64
C ALA A 85 0.67 9.27 23.07
N CYS A 86 1.50 8.84 24.03
CA CYS A 86 1.31 9.15 25.44
C CYS A 86 -0.06 8.75 26.00
N GLY A 87 -0.57 7.60 25.54
CA GLY A 87 -1.82 6.99 25.96
C GLY A 87 -3.04 7.40 25.13
N GLN A 88 -2.90 8.35 24.21
CA GLN A 88 -3.94 8.76 23.26
C GLN A 88 -3.70 8.14 21.89
N GLU A 89 -4.76 7.69 21.23
CA GLU A 89 -4.70 7.17 19.86
C GLU A 89 -4.76 8.35 18.88
N HIS A 90 -3.91 8.30 17.86
CA HIS A 90 -3.87 9.25 16.76
C HIS A 90 -4.27 8.56 15.48
N GLU A 91 -5.16 9.19 14.71
CA GLU A 91 -5.64 8.66 13.44
C GLU A 91 -5.00 9.41 12.27
N ILE A 92 -4.81 8.69 11.18
CA ILE A 92 -4.40 9.29 9.91
C ILE A 92 -5.61 10.05 9.32
N GLU A 93 -5.35 11.20 8.72
CA GLU A 93 -6.35 12.00 8.03
C GLU A 93 -7.10 11.13 7.01
N GLN A 94 -8.43 11.09 7.16
CA GLN A 94 -9.28 10.36 6.24
C GLN A 94 -9.43 11.13 4.93
N SER A 95 -9.30 10.41 3.82
CA SER A 95 -9.56 10.96 2.48
C SER A 95 -10.98 11.53 2.36
N LYS A 96 -11.10 12.70 1.70
CA LYS A 96 -12.37 13.36 1.36
C LYS A 96 -12.53 13.39 -0.16
N GLY A 97 -13.75 13.19 -0.66
CA GLY A 97 -14.07 13.34 -2.08
C GLY A 97 -14.35 12.02 -2.81
N LEU A 98 -13.94 11.92 -4.08
CA LEU A 98 -14.28 10.80 -4.97
C LEU A 98 -13.46 9.52 -4.72
N SER A 99 -12.30 9.64 -4.07
CA SER A 99 -11.47 8.49 -3.65
C SER A 99 -11.49 8.38 -2.14
N ASN A 100 -11.64 7.16 -1.63
CA ASN A 100 -11.53 6.82 -0.21
C ASN A 100 -10.14 6.23 0.14
N LYS A 101 -9.14 6.44 -0.71
CA LYS A 101 -7.76 5.93 -0.55
C LYS A 101 -6.82 7.06 -0.13
N VAL A 102 -5.99 6.80 0.88
CA VAL A 102 -4.83 7.63 1.23
C VAL A 102 -3.58 6.79 0.99
N GLY A 103 -2.72 7.22 0.07
CA GLY A 103 -1.53 6.48 -0.33
C GLY A 103 -1.39 6.36 -1.85
N THR A 104 -0.69 5.31 -2.28
CA THR A 104 -0.54 4.93 -3.69
C THR A 104 -1.51 3.82 -4.06
N GLU A 105 -1.68 3.55 -5.36
CA GLU A 105 -2.51 2.41 -5.80
C GLU A 105 -2.04 1.07 -5.21
N ALA A 106 -0.72 0.91 -5.00
CA ALA A 106 -0.15 -0.34 -4.52
C ALA A 106 -0.16 -0.47 -2.99
N VAL A 107 0.01 0.65 -2.28
CA VAL A 107 0.09 0.68 -0.82
C VAL A 107 -0.70 1.88 -0.33
N HIS A 108 -1.77 1.64 0.43
CA HIS A 108 -2.68 2.67 0.90
C HIS A 108 -3.44 2.23 2.16
N ILE A 109 -4.13 3.19 2.77
CA ILE A 109 -5.22 2.91 3.70
C ILE A 109 -6.56 3.30 3.10
N HIS A 110 -7.60 2.70 3.67
CA HIS A 110 -8.95 3.23 3.64
C HIS A 110 -9.30 3.82 5.01
N ASN A 111 -10.55 4.17 5.23
CA ASN A 111 -11.06 4.69 6.51
C ASN A 111 -11.36 3.54 7.52
N ASP A 112 -10.48 2.53 7.58
CA ASP A 112 -10.68 1.27 8.31
C ASP A 112 -9.51 0.86 9.22
N LYS A 113 -8.51 1.75 9.41
CA LYS A 113 -7.29 1.51 10.21
C LYS A 113 -6.49 0.27 9.74
N ARG A 114 -6.55 0.00 8.44
CA ARG A 114 -5.89 -1.12 7.80
C ARG A 114 -4.97 -0.65 6.68
N ILE A 115 -3.77 -1.20 6.67
CA ILE A 115 -2.82 -1.11 5.57
C ILE A 115 -3.27 -2.11 4.51
N HIS A 116 -3.46 -1.64 3.29
CA HIS A 116 -3.75 -2.43 2.11
C HIS A 116 -2.52 -2.42 1.20
N ILE A 117 -2.04 -3.62 0.85
CA ILE A 117 -0.98 -3.82 -0.13
C ILE A 117 -1.58 -4.59 -1.30
N GLU A 118 -1.84 -3.90 -2.40
CA GLU A 118 -2.56 -4.38 -3.57
C GLU A 118 -1.67 -4.32 -4.81
N GLY A 119 -1.70 -5.36 -5.66
CA GLY A 119 -0.89 -5.37 -6.89
C GLY A 119 0.44 -6.11 -6.71
N VAL A 120 1.44 -5.79 -7.53
CA VAL A 120 2.65 -6.63 -7.64
C VAL A 120 3.77 -6.09 -6.77
N ILE A 121 4.16 -6.86 -5.74
CA ILE A 121 5.34 -6.57 -4.91
C ILE A 121 6.58 -6.97 -5.71
N VAL A 122 7.32 -6.00 -6.24
CA VAL A 122 8.52 -6.26 -7.04
C VAL A 122 9.66 -6.70 -6.14
N LYS A 123 9.87 -5.97 -5.05
CA LYS A 123 10.86 -6.27 -4.02
C LYS A 123 10.17 -6.40 -2.65
N PRO A 124 10.64 -7.25 -1.73
CA PRO A 124 10.03 -7.38 -0.41
C PRO A 124 9.84 -6.03 0.31
N GLU A 125 10.77 -5.09 0.14
CA GLU A 125 10.75 -3.77 0.77
C GLU A 125 9.58 -2.89 0.31
N ASP A 126 8.97 -3.18 -0.85
CA ASP A 126 7.75 -2.50 -1.30
C ASP A 126 6.57 -2.80 -0.36
N ALA A 127 6.62 -3.91 0.40
CA ALA A 127 5.68 -4.28 1.45
C ALA A 127 6.16 -3.92 2.87
N SER A 128 7.15 -3.03 2.99
CA SER A 128 7.65 -2.58 4.29
C SER A 128 6.74 -1.53 4.94
N LEU A 129 6.74 -1.52 6.27
CA LEU A 129 6.04 -0.48 7.04
C LEU A 129 6.62 0.92 6.77
N GLY A 130 7.92 1.03 6.49
CA GLY A 130 8.53 2.28 6.06
C GLY A 130 7.94 2.79 4.74
N ASN A 131 7.87 1.93 3.72
CA ASN A 131 7.26 2.28 2.43
C ASN A 131 5.78 2.65 2.58
N PHE A 132 5.05 1.99 3.49
CA PHE A 132 3.68 2.38 3.83
C PHE A 132 3.61 3.84 4.32
N PHE A 133 4.40 4.22 5.33
CA PHE A 133 4.38 5.61 5.82
C PHE A 133 4.83 6.62 4.76
N GLU A 134 5.82 6.30 3.94
CA GLU A 134 6.21 7.16 2.82
C GLU A 134 5.07 7.32 1.79
N SER A 135 4.33 6.24 1.51
CA SER A 135 3.23 6.24 0.53
C SER A 135 2.09 7.18 0.89
N ILE A 136 1.82 7.36 2.19
CA ILE A 136 0.79 8.26 2.72
C ILE A 136 1.31 9.69 2.98
N GLY A 137 2.53 10.02 2.56
CA GLY A 137 3.14 11.34 2.78
C GLY A 137 3.76 11.52 4.17
N GLY A 138 3.94 10.44 4.90
CA GLY A 138 4.62 10.37 6.19
C GLY A 138 6.06 9.84 6.09
N LYS A 139 6.60 9.44 7.23
CA LYS A 139 7.90 8.78 7.34
C LYS A 139 7.98 8.00 8.64
N LEU A 140 8.54 6.79 8.59
CA LEU A 140 8.87 6.01 9.78
C LEU A 140 10.37 5.77 9.85
N THR A 141 10.96 6.00 11.01
CA THR A 141 12.34 5.65 11.34
C THR A 141 12.38 4.97 12.72
N GLN A 142 13.57 4.61 13.19
CA GLN A 142 13.74 4.08 14.53
C GLN A 142 13.45 5.13 15.63
N GLU A 143 13.60 6.42 15.32
CA GLU A 143 13.53 7.51 16.30
C GLU A 143 12.36 8.47 16.05
N SER A 144 11.63 8.32 14.95
CA SER A 144 10.56 9.23 14.60
C SER A 144 9.48 8.58 13.76
N ILE A 145 8.27 9.09 13.89
CA ILE A 145 7.16 8.81 13.00
C ILE A 145 6.51 10.14 12.58
N SER A 146 6.15 10.27 11.32
CA SER A 146 5.29 11.34 10.82
C SER A 146 4.23 10.78 9.89
N PHE A 147 3.04 11.39 9.90
CA PHE A 147 1.89 10.99 9.09
C PHE A 147 0.92 12.18 8.97
N PRO A 148 0.08 12.24 7.91
CA PRO A 148 -0.96 13.26 7.84
C PRO A 148 -2.04 12.95 8.88
N GLY A 149 -2.15 13.76 9.92
CA GLY A 149 -3.22 13.73 10.91
C GLY A 149 -4.30 14.77 10.63
N HIS A 150 -5.27 14.92 11.53
CA HIS A 150 -6.44 15.77 11.30
C HIS A 150 -6.12 17.27 11.15
N GLU A 151 -5.07 17.75 11.81
CA GLU A 151 -4.65 19.16 11.80
C GLU A 151 -3.45 19.42 10.87
N GLY A 152 -3.10 18.44 10.03
CA GLY A 152 -1.95 18.48 9.14
C GLY A 152 -0.92 17.40 9.48
N LEU A 153 0.33 17.62 9.08
CA LEU A 153 1.39 16.64 9.32
C LEU A 153 1.73 16.55 10.81
N GLU A 154 1.39 15.43 11.44
CA GLU A 154 1.80 15.11 12.80
C GLU A 154 3.17 14.45 12.78
N THR A 155 4.00 14.74 13.79
CA THR A 155 5.34 14.17 13.92
C THR A 155 5.67 13.94 15.38
N PHE A 156 6.07 12.71 15.70
CA PHE A 156 6.54 12.30 17.01
C PHE A 156 7.98 11.83 16.91
N LYS A 157 8.80 12.24 17.87
CA LYS A 157 10.22 11.91 17.92
C LYS A 157 10.60 11.38 19.30
N THR A 158 11.54 10.46 19.31
CA THR A 158 12.25 10.06 20.51
C THR A 158 12.87 11.29 21.18
N GLY A 159 12.63 11.43 22.48
CA GLY A 159 13.02 12.60 23.28
C GLY A 159 11.89 13.60 23.48
N ASP A 160 10.81 13.52 22.69
CA ASP A 160 9.63 14.35 22.92
C ASP A 160 9.03 14.06 24.31
N SER A 161 8.43 15.08 24.90
CA SER A 161 7.77 14.98 26.19
C SER A 161 6.28 15.22 26.03
N CYS A 162 5.50 14.39 26.70
CA CYS A 162 4.06 14.56 26.86
C CYS A 162 3.74 14.85 28.33
N GLU A 163 2.52 15.30 28.62
CA GLU A 163 2.08 15.65 29.98
C GLU A 163 2.37 14.53 31.02
N SER A 164 2.23 13.26 30.61
CA SER A 164 2.40 12.07 31.48
C SER A 164 3.74 11.33 31.33
N VAL A 165 4.52 11.66 30.29
CA VAL A 165 5.75 10.93 29.91
C VAL A 165 6.84 11.92 29.52
N LYS A 166 7.91 11.95 30.33
CA LYS A 166 9.14 12.68 30.00
C LYS A 166 10.07 11.79 29.19
N ASN A 167 10.76 12.37 28.19
CA ASN A 167 11.72 11.66 27.34
C ASN A 167 11.14 10.39 26.69
N ALA A 168 9.96 10.50 26.07
CA ALA A 168 9.29 9.40 25.42
C ALA A 168 10.13 8.84 24.25
N GLN A 169 9.88 7.58 23.90
CA GLN A 169 10.59 6.85 22.86
C GLN A 169 9.59 6.35 21.83
N VAL A 170 9.90 6.52 20.55
CA VAL A 170 9.15 5.87 19.47
C VAL A 170 9.47 4.38 19.48
N GLN A 171 8.44 3.54 19.56
CA GLN A 171 8.57 2.09 19.66
C GLN A 171 7.49 1.42 18.81
N VAL A 172 7.84 0.29 18.19
CA VAL A 172 6.90 -0.46 17.35
C VAL A 172 6.81 -1.90 17.83
N PHE A 173 5.59 -2.39 17.97
CA PHE A 173 5.26 -3.74 18.38
C PHE A 173 4.39 -4.38 17.30
N VAL A 174 4.62 -5.66 17.06
CA VAL A 174 3.85 -6.42 16.09
C VAL A 174 3.32 -7.68 16.76
N TYR A 175 2.04 -7.95 16.54
CA TYR A 175 1.40 -9.21 16.89
C TYR A 175 1.24 -10.07 15.64
N LYS A 176 1.73 -11.32 15.71
CA LYS A 176 1.57 -12.33 14.65
C LYS A 176 0.83 -13.55 15.16
N VAL A 177 0.00 -14.14 14.31
CA VAL A 177 -0.70 -15.39 14.64
C VAL A 177 0.26 -16.58 14.61
N LYS A 178 0.17 -17.41 15.65
CA LYS A 178 0.91 -18.67 15.80
C LYS A 178 -0.06 -19.78 16.21
N GLY A 179 -0.57 -20.51 15.21
CA GLY A 179 -1.64 -21.48 15.42
C GLY A 179 -2.94 -20.78 15.84
N GLN A 180 -3.48 -21.15 17.01
CA GLN A 180 -4.67 -20.51 17.59
C GLN A 180 -4.33 -19.37 18.55
N TYR A 181 -3.08 -19.00 18.69
CA TYR A 181 -2.61 -17.93 19.58
C TYR A 181 -1.97 -16.82 18.76
N TYR A 182 -1.57 -15.74 19.42
CA TYR A 182 -0.72 -14.72 18.83
C TYR A 182 0.50 -14.44 19.71
N GLU A 183 1.57 -13.97 19.08
CA GLU A 183 2.84 -13.64 19.74
C GLU A 183 3.20 -12.18 19.43
N GLN A 184 3.57 -11.43 20.46
CA GLN A 184 4.04 -10.06 20.35
C GLN A 184 5.56 -10.02 20.17
N SER A 185 6.05 -9.12 19.33
CA SER A 185 7.47 -8.82 19.20
C SER A 185 7.71 -7.32 19.08
N LYS A 186 8.73 -6.81 19.77
CA LYS A 186 9.21 -5.44 19.59
C LYS A 186 10.14 -5.38 18.39
N ILE A 187 9.92 -4.42 17.50
CA ILE A 187 10.68 -4.26 16.26
C ILE A 187 11.78 -3.21 16.47
N THR A 188 13.02 -3.56 16.12
CA THR A 188 14.19 -2.68 16.27
C THR A 188 14.43 -1.77 15.07
N SER A 189 14.05 -2.21 13.88
CA SER A 189 14.17 -1.43 12.63
C SER A 189 12.80 -1.36 11.94
N PRO A 190 11.86 -0.57 12.50
CA PRO A 190 10.46 -0.59 12.08
C PRO A 190 10.25 -0.21 10.63
N GLN A 191 11.06 0.69 10.07
CA GLN A 191 11.01 1.07 8.66
C GLN A 191 11.29 -0.11 7.70
N ASN A 192 12.07 -1.10 8.14
CA ASN A 192 12.43 -2.28 7.35
C ASN A 192 11.51 -3.48 7.64
N TYR A 193 10.51 -3.31 8.50
CA TYR A 193 9.59 -4.39 8.85
C TYR A 193 8.72 -4.76 7.64
N ILE A 194 8.81 -6.02 7.18
CA ILE A 194 8.01 -6.52 6.07
C ILE A 194 6.68 -7.05 6.60
N ILE A 195 5.59 -6.45 6.10
CA ILE A 195 4.22 -6.82 6.48
C ILE A 195 3.92 -8.24 6.00
N SER A 196 3.25 -9.03 6.85
CA SER A 196 2.92 -10.43 6.54
C SER A 196 1.99 -10.54 5.31
N ALA A 197 2.25 -11.56 4.49
CA ALA A 197 1.49 -11.86 3.29
C ALA A 197 0.15 -12.56 3.62
N ALA A 198 -0.84 -11.80 4.11
CA ALA A 198 -2.15 -12.33 4.49
C ALA A 198 -3.29 -11.40 4.03
N ASN A 199 -4.36 -11.97 3.48
CA ASN A 199 -5.46 -11.20 2.90
C ASN A 199 -6.57 -10.82 3.90
N ASN A 200 -6.37 -11.11 5.19
CA ASN A 200 -7.29 -10.80 6.27
C ASN A 200 -6.47 -10.56 7.55
N VAL A 201 -7.05 -9.81 8.49
CA VAL A 201 -6.44 -9.58 9.81
C VAL A 201 -7.41 -10.05 10.88
N PRO A 202 -7.05 -11.05 11.70
CA PRO A 202 -5.93 -12.01 11.53
C PRO A 202 -6.10 -12.94 10.29
N PRO A 203 -5.04 -13.62 9.78
CA PRO A 203 -3.70 -13.79 10.36
C PRO A 203 -2.67 -12.72 9.96
N GLY A 204 -3.08 -11.69 9.22
CA GLY A 204 -2.27 -10.51 8.99
C GLY A 204 -1.86 -9.83 10.30
N ASP A 205 -0.90 -8.92 10.17
CA ASP A 205 -0.27 -8.32 11.34
C ASP A 205 -1.22 -7.36 12.06
N CYS A 206 -1.07 -7.27 13.38
CA CYS A 206 -1.50 -6.10 14.15
C CYS A 206 -0.26 -5.32 14.58
N ILE A 207 -0.16 -4.08 14.15
CA ILE A 207 1.02 -3.22 14.31
C ILE A 207 0.68 -2.07 15.26
N ILE A 208 1.36 -1.97 16.40
CA ILE A 208 1.21 -0.87 17.34
C ILE A 208 2.45 0.00 17.26
N ILE A 209 2.26 1.29 16.98
CA ILE A 209 3.32 2.29 17.00
C ILE A 209 3.02 3.24 18.15
N GLU A 210 3.98 3.45 19.04
CA GLU A 210 3.76 4.26 20.23
C GLU A 210 4.93 5.21 20.54
N LEU A 211 4.59 6.43 20.92
CA LEU A 211 5.46 7.35 21.65
C LEU A 211 5.14 7.22 23.15
N ASP A 212 5.99 6.51 23.89
CA ASP A 212 5.77 6.23 25.32
C ASP A 212 7.10 5.95 26.05
N ARG A 213 7.06 5.68 27.36
CA ARG A 213 8.20 5.18 28.14
C ARG A 213 8.77 3.94 27.47
N GLN A 214 10.09 3.80 27.49
CA GLN A 214 10.75 2.62 26.96
C GLN A 214 10.23 1.36 27.65
N LYS A 215 9.68 0.43 26.87
CA LYS A 215 9.14 -0.85 27.37
C LYS A 215 9.42 -1.99 26.41
N ALA A 216 9.39 -3.20 26.93
CA ALA A 216 9.62 -4.42 26.14
C ALA A 216 8.36 -4.91 25.42
N ARG A 217 7.18 -4.48 25.88
CA ARG A 217 5.85 -4.89 25.40
C ARG A 217 4.88 -3.72 25.50
N THR A 218 3.90 -3.66 24.61
CA THR A 218 2.73 -2.79 24.71
C THR A 218 1.51 -3.55 25.24
N ASP A 219 0.62 -2.82 25.91
CA ASP A 219 -0.70 -3.28 26.38
C ASP A 219 -1.80 -3.06 25.34
N LYS A 220 -1.49 -2.37 24.23
CA LYS A 220 -2.43 -2.12 23.12
C LYS A 220 -2.59 -3.36 22.24
N LEU A 221 -3.76 -3.48 21.63
CA LEU A 221 -4.10 -4.57 20.72
C LEU A 221 -5.13 -4.07 19.70
N CYS A 222 -4.89 -4.31 18.42
CA CYS A 222 -5.79 -3.89 17.35
C CYS A 222 -7.18 -4.50 17.52
N GLN A 223 -8.21 -3.76 17.10
CA GLN A 223 -9.61 -4.19 17.26
C GLN A 223 -9.92 -5.54 16.62
N SER A 224 -9.34 -5.87 15.46
CA SER A 224 -9.54 -7.17 14.81
C SER A 224 -9.04 -8.36 15.63
N PHE A 225 -7.89 -8.20 16.30
CA PHE A 225 -7.35 -9.23 17.20
C PHE A 225 -8.19 -9.37 18.46
N LYS A 226 -8.67 -8.24 19.04
CA LYS A 226 -9.61 -8.25 20.17
C LYS A 226 -10.88 -9.05 19.82
N VAL A 227 -11.53 -8.72 18.70
CA VAL A 227 -12.73 -9.42 18.22
C VAL A 227 -12.44 -10.90 17.92
N ALA A 228 -11.29 -11.21 17.32
CA ALA A 228 -10.91 -12.60 17.07
C ALA A 228 -10.72 -13.40 18.37
N GLN A 229 -10.23 -12.77 19.44
CA GLN A 229 -10.13 -13.38 20.76
C GLN A 229 -11.52 -13.59 21.40
N GLU A 230 -12.37 -12.56 21.38
CA GLU A 230 -13.72 -12.61 21.96
C GLU A 230 -14.61 -13.66 21.27
N THR A 231 -14.45 -13.82 19.95
CA THR A 231 -15.19 -14.82 19.16
C THR A 231 -14.57 -16.21 19.20
N GLY A 232 -13.47 -16.41 19.93
CA GLY A 232 -12.79 -17.70 20.07
C GLY A 232 -11.98 -18.15 18.84
N LYS A 233 -11.82 -17.29 17.82
CA LYS A 233 -10.93 -17.55 16.66
C LYS A 233 -9.45 -17.52 17.07
N LEU A 234 -9.11 -16.72 18.07
CA LEU A 234 -7.82 -16.74 18.76
C LEU A 234 -8.05 -17.03 20.26
N LYS A 235 -7.13 -17.76 20.88
CA LYS A 235 -7.15 -18.12 22.30
C LYS A 235 -6.42 -17.11 23.18
N GLY A 236 -5.97 -16.00 22.61
CA GLY A 236 -5.20 -14.96 23.28
C GLY A 236 -3.70 -15.04 22.99
N GLU A 237 -2.94 -14.30 23.78
CA GLU A 237 -1.50 -14.22 23.65
C GLU A 237 -0.80 -15.48 24.15
N LEU A 238 0.19 -15.95 23.40
CA LEU A 238 1.03 -17.07 23.80
C LEU A 238 1.97 -16.62 24.92
N LYS A 239 1.74 -17.15 26.13
CA LYS A 239 2.60 -16.93 27.29
C LYS A 239 3.62 -18.07 27.37
N TYR A 240 4.91 -17.73 27.29
CA TYR A 240 6.01 -18.64 27.61
C TYR A 240 6.36 -18.53 29.09
#